data_AF-A0A0G0GEP6-F1
#
_entry.id   AF-A0A0G0GEP6-F1
#
_cell.length_a   1.000
_cell.length_b   1.000
_cell.length_c   1.000
_cell.angle_alpha   90.00
_cell.angle_beta   90.00
_cell.angle_gamma   90.00
#
_symmetry.space_group_name_H-M   'P 1'
#
loop_
_entity.id
_entity.type
_entity.pdbx_description
1 polymer ?
#
loop_
_entity_poly.entity_id
_entity_poly.type
_entity_poly.pdbx_seq_one_letter_code
_entity_poly.pdbx_strand_id
1 'polypeptide(L)'
;MKIVLNYIGQLRIYSLVDLALLLVAVGATNEEFFGVFCLHIGFLAYLEGRHAHNGRVIVPKWTWAVFALVGMLFYQKFEAILFLVGGYLYTKKNTVSWGILSPFFRGFQLFFLMAGICGYSVCLPLVALVVSFIRNLIGDWRDVGKDQQAGMKTLPILLGIEHDLKYGHLIAVTMSTTVWWSYTDLSFYVLFYAIVIEVATYNLTPR
;
A
#
# COMPACT_ATOMS: atom_id res chain seq x y z
N MET A 1 -6.27 -0.40 -23.62
CA MET A 1 -5.00 0.04 -22.99
C MET A 1 -3.93 -0.98 -23.32
N LYS A 2 -2.74 -0.59 -23.81
CA LYS A 2 -1.64 -1.56 -24.10
C LYS A 2 -1.37 -2.38 -22.84
N ILE A 3 -1.28 -3.70 -22.95
CA ILE A 3 -1.12 -4.66 -21.82
C ILE A 3 -0.06 -4.18 -20.81
N VAL A 4 1.04 -3.62 -21.32
CA VAL A 4 2.13 -3.03 -20.52
C VAL A 4 1.67 -1.92 -19.57
N LEU A 5 0.86 -0.97 -20.05
CA LEU A 5 0.32 0.12 -19.21
C LEU A 5 -0.57 -0.41 -18.09
N ASN A 6 -1.23 -1.56 -18.29
CA ASN A 6 -2.05 -2.19 -17.27
C ASN A 6 -1.19 -2.76 -16.14
N TYR A 7 -0.11 -3.46 -16.46
CA TYR A 7 0.86 -3.92 -15.46
C TYR A 7 1.50 -2.74 -14.71
N ILE A 8 1.91 -1.68 -15.42
CA ILE A 8 2.45 -0.47 -14.81
C ILE A 8 1.43 0.16 -13.84
N GLY A 9 0.16 0.26 -14.26
CA GLY A 9 -0.91 0.76 -13.42
C GLY A 9 -1.18 -0.10 -12.17
N GLN A 10 -1.05 -1.41 -12.28
CA GLN A 10 -1.20 -2.36 -11.17
C GLN A 10 -0.04 -2.29 -10.16
N LEU A 11 1.14 -1.84 -10.57
CA LEU A 11 2.25 -1.55 -9.64
C LEU A 11 1.96 -0.35 -8.73
N ARG A 12 0.97 0.49 -9.07
CA ARG A 12 0.54 1.65 -8.29
C ARG A 12 1.74 2.54 -7.93
N ILE A 13 2.43 3.04 -8.96
CA ILE A 13 3.67 3.83 -8.81
C ILE A 13 3.50 4.97 -7.81
N TYR A 14 2.35 5.64 -7.80
CA TYR A 14 2.03 6.68 -6.81
C TYR A 14 2.21 6.20 -5.35
N SER A 15 1.90 4.94 -5.02
CA SER A 15 2.12 4.36 -3.69
C SER A 15 3.56 3.88 -3.48
N LEU A 16 4.28 3.52 -4.54
CA LEU A 16 5.68 3.09 -4.46
C LEU A 16 6.62 4.26 -4.13
N VAL A 17 6.32 5.45 -4.66
CA VAL A 17 7.08 6.66 -4.35
C VAL A 17 6.91 7.08 -2.90
N ASP A 18 5.68 7.05 -2.38
CA ASP A 18 5.39 7.24 -0.94
C ASP A 18 6.18 6.24 -0.08
N LEU A 19 6.19 4.95 -0.46
CA LEU A 19 6.96 3.92 0.24
C LEU A 19 8.47 4.17 0.18
N ALA A 20 9.00 4.64 -0.95
CA ALA A 20 10.41 4.99 -1.10
C ALA A 20 10.82 6.08 -0.10
N LEU A 21 10.02 7.15 0.01
CA LEU A 21 10.30 8.23 0.96
C LEU A 21 10.19 7.75 2.41
N LEU A 22 9.20 6.91 2.72
CA LEU A 22 9.10 6.29 4.04
C LEU A 22 10.37 5.47 4.38
N LEU A 23 10.90 4.70 3.43
CA LEU A 23 12.13 3.92 3.62
C LEU A 23 13.37 4.79 3.85
N VAL A 24 13.45 5.93 3.15
CA VAL A 24 14.50 6.92 3.42
C VAL A 24 14.34 7.52 4.83
N ALA A 25 13.10 7.85 5.23
CA ALA A 25 12.81 8.42 6.55
C ALA A 25 13.17 7.49 7.72
N VAL A 26 13.04 6.17 7.55
CA VAL A 26 13.45 5.19 8.58
C VAL A 26 14.93 4.79 8.49
N GLY A 27 15.69 5.33 7.53
CA GLY A 27 17.11 5.03 7.36
C GLY A 27 17.39 3.62 6.84
N ALA A 28 16.54 3.09 5.97
CA ALA A 28 16.72 1.74 5.42
C ALA A 28 18.04 1.61 4.64
N THR A 29 18.75 0.50 4.88
CA THR A 29 19.90 0.10 4.04
C THR A 29 19.45 -0.27 2.62
N ASN A 30 20.39 -0.36 1.67
CA ASN A 30 20.07 -0.76 0.29
C ASN A 30 19.40 -2.15 0.21
N GLU A 31 19.83 -3.09 1.05
CA GLU A 31 19.27 -4.44 1.11
C GLU A 31 17.83 -4.41 1.66
N GLU A 32 17.60 -3.70 2.77
CA GLU A 32 16.27 -3.53 3.34
C GLU A 32 15.33 -2.80 2.37
N PHE A 33 15.82 -1.77 1.69
CA PHE A 33 15.07 -1.01 0.70
C PHE A 33 14.59 -1.92 -0.44
N PHE A 34 15.53 -2.68 -1.04
CA PHE A 34 15.20 -3.62 -2.12
C PHE A 34 14.29 -4.75 -1.63
N GLY A 35 14.54 -5.27 -0.42
CA GLY A 35 13.74 -6.30 0.22
C GLY A 35 12.29 -5.86 0.42
N VAL A 36 12.07 -4.67 0.99
CA VAL A 36 10.72 -4.10 1.18
C VAL A 36 10.01 -3.85 -0.14
N PHE A 37 10.72 -3.34 -1.15
CA PHE A 37 10.15 -3.17 -2.49
C PHE A 37 9.68 -4.49 -3.09
N CYS A 38 10.50 -5.54 -3.01
CA CYS A 38 10.13 -6.88 -3.46
C CYS A 38 8.94 -7.43 -2.67
N LEU A 39 8.94 -7.32 -1.34
CA LEU A 39 7.79 -7.73 -0.50
C LEU A 39 6.52 -6.98 -0.90
N HIS A 40 6.61 -5.67 -1.14
CA HIS A 40 5.47 -4.86 -1.53
C HIS A 40 4.92 -5.24 -2.91
N ILE A 41 5.79 -5.41 -3.91
CA ILE A 41 5.40 -5.87 -5.25
C ILE A 41 4.79 -7.28 -5.18
N GLY A 42 5.38 -8.17 -4.39
CA GLY A 42 4.83 -9.51 -4.14
C GLY A 42 3.43 -9.44 -3.54
N PHE A 43 3.22 -8.58 -2.54
CA PHE A 43 1.90 -8.33 -1.97
C PHE A 43 0.90 -7.78 -3.01
N LEU A 44 1.29 -6.83 -3.87
CA LEU A 44 0.42 -6.33 -4.93
C LEU A 44 0.05 -7.44 -5.92
N ALA A 45 1.01 -8.25 -6.36
CA ALA A 45 0.76 -9.39 -7.24
C ALA A 45 -0.22 -10.40 -6.60
N TYR A 46 -0.07 -10.67 -5.29
CA TYR A 46 -0.98 -11.53 -4.54
C TYR A 46 -2.38 -10.91 -4.45
N LEU A 47 -2.48 -9.60 -4.16
CA LEU A 47 -3.73 -8.86 -4.08
C LEU A 47 -4.48 -8.89 -5.42
N GLU A 48 -3.81 -8.60 -6.54
CA GLU A 48 -4.41 -8.63 -7.88
C GLU A 48 -4.87 -10.05 -8.24
N GLY A 49 -4.08 -11.08 -7.90
CA GLY A 49 -4.45 -12.48 -8.10
C GLY A 49 -5.67 -12.93 -7.27
N ARG A 50 -5.90 -12.32 -6.10
CA ARG A 50 -7.04 -12.65 -5.21
C ARG A 50 -8.30 -11.86 -5.52
N HIS A 51 -8.18 -10.58 -5.90
CA HIS A 51 -9.33 -9.70 -6.13
C HIS A 51 -9.82 -9.70 -7.58
N ALA A 52 -8.95 -10.06 -8.55
CA ALA A 52 -9.30 -10.35 -9.94
C ALA A 52 -10.32 -9.37 -10.55
N HIS A 53 -10.09 -8.06 -10.40
CA HIS A 53 -11.01 -7.05 -10.88
C HIS A 53 -11.11 -7.03 -12.41
N ASN A 54 -12.33 -6.85 -12.93
CA ASN A 54 -12.59 -6.74 -14.37
C ASN A 54 -11.73 -5.63 -15.00
N GLY A 55 -11.15 -5.90 -16.18
CA GLY A 55 -10.29 -4.96 -16.90
C GLY A 55 -8.81 -4.93 -16.47
N ARG A 56 -8.42 -5.69 -15.44
CA ARG A 56 -7.02 -5.88 -15.04
C ARG A 56 -6.43 -7.12 -15.71
N VAL A 57 -5.19 -7.00 -16.17
CA VAL A 57 -4.44 -8.14 -16.72
C VAL A 57 -4.07 -9.09 -15.59
N ILE A 58 -4.24 -10.39 -15.82
CA ILE A 58 -3.93 -11.41 -14.83
C ILE A 58 -2.41 -11.45 -14.60
N VAL A 59 -2.02 -11.31 -13.33
CA VAL A 59 -0.63 -11.51 -12.90
C VAL A 59 -0.40 -13.01 -12.68
N PRO A 60 0.69 -13.60 -13.22
CA PRO A 60 0.99 -15.01 -12.99
C PRO A 60 1.08 -15.36 -11.50
N LYS A 61 0.48 -16.49 -11.13
CA LYS A 61 0.36 -16.90 -9.71
C LYS A 61 1.71 -17.11 -9.01
N TRP A 62 2.78 -17.40 -9.73
CA TRP A 62 4.10 -17.59 -9.12
C TRP A 62 4.80 -16.26 -8.82
N THR A 63 4.37 -15.15 -9.45
CA THR A 63 5.04 -13.84 -9.32
C THR A 63 5.07 -13.36 -7.87
N TRP A 64 3.96 -13.49 -7.13
CA TRP A 64 3.94 -13.07 -5.73
C TRP A 64 4.88 -13.89 -4.85
N ALA A 65 4.99 -15.20 -5.10
CA ALA A 65 5.87 -16.08 -4.34
C ALA A 65 7.36 -15.76 -4.60
N VAL A 66 7.73 -15.53 -5.87
CA VAL A 66 9.10 -15.14 -6.24
C VAL A 66 9.49 -13.82 -5.56
N PHE A 67 8.65 -12.79 -5.66
CA PHE A 67 8.93 -11.50 -5.04
C PHE A 67 8.91 -11.57 -3.51
N ALA A 68 8.05 -12.38 -2.90
CA ALA A 68 8.06 -12.60 -1.46
C ALA A 68 9.36 -13.29 -0.99
N LEU A 69 9.81 -14.32 -1.69
CA LEU A 69 11.06 -15.03 -1.37
C LEU A 69 12.27 -14.11 -1.52
N VAL A 70 12.41 -13.41 -2.65
CA VAL A 70 13.48 -12.44 -2.86
C VAL A 70 13.41 -11.33 -1.79
N GLY A 71 12.21 -10.82 -1.52
CA GLY A 71 12.01 -9.80 -0.49
C GLY A 71 12.47 -10.24 0.90
N MET A 72 12.13 -11.47 1.32
CA MET A 72 12.59 -12.03 2.59
C MET A 72 14.11 -12.24 2.64
N LEU A 73 14.72 -12.69 1.54
CA LEU A 73 16.16 -12.92 1.45
C LEU A 73 16.98 -11.63 1.61
N PHE A 74 16.48 -10.50 1.10
CA PHE A 74 17.15 -9.20 1.23
C PHE A 74 16.77 -8.45 2.51
N TYR A 75 15.52 -8.56 2.96
CA TYR A 75 15.07 -7.89 4.17
C TYR A 75 15.62 -8.54 5.46
N GLN A 76 15.74 -9.87 5.49
CA GLN A 76 16.38 -10.65 6.56
C GLN A 76 15.84 -10.42 7.99
N LYS A 77 14.63 -9.88 8.16
CA LYS A 77 13.97 -9.76 9.47
C LYS A 77 12.69 -10.58 9.54
N PHE A 78 12.36 -11.07 10.74
CA PHE A 78 11.14 -11.84 11.02
C PHE A 78 9.86 -11.05 10.68
N GLU A 79 9.92 -9.72 10.75
CA GLU A 79 8.84 -8.80 10.41
C GLU A 79 8.32 -8.97 8.98
N ALA A 80 9.12 -9.50 8.05
CA ALA A 80 8.61 -9.86 6.72
C ALA A 80 7.50 -10.91 6.79
N ILE A 81 7.59 -11.88 7.71
CA ILE A 81 6.55 -12.89 7.90
C ILE A 81 5.27 -12.22 8.41
N LEU A 82 5.38 -11.30 9.37
CA LEU A 82 4.24 -10.54 9.89
C LEU A 82 3.61 -9.66 8.80
N PHE A 83 4.42 -9.05 7.94
CA PHE A 83 3.95 -8.32 6.76
C PHE A 83 3.15 -9.21 5.80
N LEU A 84 3.63 -10.43 5.52
CA LEU A 84 2.96 -11.39 4.64
C LEU A 84 1.64 -11.88 5.26
N VAL A 85 1.61 -12.17 6.57
CA VAL A 85 0.39 -12.52 7.32
C VAL A 85 -0.62 -11.37 7.26
N GLY A 86 -0.19 -10.14 7.51
CA GLY A 86 -1.02 -8.94 7.36
C GLY A 86 -1.56 -8.78 5.93
N GLY A 87 -0.75 -9.10 4.92
CA GLY A 87 -1.17 -9.07 3.52
C GLY A 87 -2.23 -10.13 3.19
N TYR A 88 -2.05 -11.34 3.70
CA TYR A 88 -3.06 -12.39 3.60
C TYR A 88 -4.39 -11.95 4.23
N LEU A 89 -4.37 -11.45 5.47
CA LEU A 89 -5.55 -10.97 6.17
C LEU A 89 -6.21 -9.79 5.44
N TYR A 90 -5.42 -8.86 4.91
CA TYR A 90 -5.93 -7.76 4.10
C TYR A 90 -6.72 -8.23 2.88
N THR A 91 -6.29 -9.30 2.18
CA THR A 91 -7.05 -9.81 1.03
C THR A 91 -8.42 -10.40 1.40
N LYS A 92 -8.65 -10.73 2.68
CA LYS A 92 -9.94 -11.20 3.18
C LYS A 92 -10.98 -10.09 3.29
N LYS A 93 -10.66 -8.84 2.98
CA LYS A 93 -11.61 -7.71 3.00
C LYS A 93 -12.90 -7.95 2.20
N ASN A 94 -12.84 -8.80 1.17
CA ASN A 94 -14.00 -9.19 0.36
C ASN A 94 -14.96 -10.15 1.09
N THR A 95 -14.63 -10.57 2.31
CA THR A 95 -15.52 -11.34 3.19
C THR A 95 -16.17 -10.40 4.19
N VAL A 96 -17.49 -10.58 4.39
CA VAL A 96 -18.38 -9.62 5.09
C VAL A 96 -17.87 -9.16 6.46
N SER A 97 -17.25 -10.02 7.26
CA SER A 97 -16.78 -9.67 8.61
C SER A 97 -15.40 -8.99 8.65
N TRP A 98 -14.59 -9.14 7.60
CA TRP A 98 -13.19 -8.70 7.60
C TRP A 98 -12.98 -7.36 6.89
N GLY A 99 -13.98 -6.86 6.15
CA GLY A 99 -13.92 -5.56 5.47
C GLY A 99 -13.65 -4.38 6.41
N ILE A 100 -14.18 -4.44 7.63
CA ILE A 100 -13.98 -3.40 8.67
C ILE A 100 -12.50 -3.33 9.12
N LEU A 101 -11.82 -4.48 9.12
CA LEU A 101 -10.46 -4.61 9.61
C LEU A 101 -9.39 -4.35 8.53
N SER A 102 -9.82 -4.13 7.27
CA SER A 102 -8.91 -3.87 6.15
C SER A 102 -7.90 -2.74 6.43
N PRO A 103 -8.31 -1.59 7.00
CA PRO A 103 -7.38 -0.51 7.31
C PRO A 103 -6.36 -0.88 8.40
N PHE A 104 -6.76 -1.68 9.39
CA PHE A 104 -5.87 -2.17 10.44
C PHE A 104 -4.80 -3.08 9.87
N PHE A 105 -5.16 -4.07 9.04
CA PHE A 105 -4.17 -4.95 8.42
C PHE A 105 -3.18 -4.18 7.56
N ARG A 106 -3.66 -3.17 6.83
CA ARG A 106 -2.77 -2.33 6.02
C ARG A 106 -1.81 -1.49 6.87
N GLY A 107 -2.29 -0.95 7.99
CA GLY A 107 -1.46 -0.27 8.99
C GLY A 107 -0.41 -1.19 9.60
N PHE A 108 -0.82 -2.37 10.07
CA PHE A 108 0.09 -3.37 10.65
C PHE A 108 1.16 -3.84 9.68
N GLN A 109 0.83 -4.03 8.40
CA GLN A 109 1.83 -4.36 7.39
C GLN A 109 2.99 -3.37 7.38
N LEU A 110 2.70 -2.06 7.30
CA LEU A 110 3.74 -1.04 7.26
C LEU A 110 4.41 -0.86 8.62
N PHE A 111 3.67 -0.98 9.72
CA PHE A 111 4.24 -0.99 11.07
C PHE A 111 5.36 -2.03 11.21
N PHE A 112 5.09 -3.30 10.87
CA PHE A 112 6.09 -4.36 11.02
C PHE A 112 7.30 -4.14 10.11
N LEU A 113 7.08 -3.74 8.84
CA LEU A 113 8.20 -3.43 7.95
C LEU A 113 9.08 -2.29 8.49
N MET A 114 8.48 -1.24 9.08
CA MET A 114 9.28 -0.13 9.61
C MET A 114 9.95 -0.51 10.93
N ALA A 115 9.24 -1.22 11.81
CA ALA A 115 9.77 -1.66 13.10
C ALA A 115 10.96 -2.62 12.95
N GLY A 116 10.99 -3.45 11.90
CA GLY A 116 12.15 -4.31 11.65
C GLY A 116 13.40 -3.57 11.16
N ILE A 117 13.25 -2.34 10.63
CA ILE A 117 14.36 -1.48 10.18
C ILE A 117 14.86 -0.61 11.33
N CYS A 118 13.99 0.22 11.90
CA CYS A 118 14.39 1.23 12.90
C CYS A 118 14.10 0.84 14.35
N GLY A 119 13.49 -0.32 14.59
CA GLY A 119 13.18 -0.85 15.92
C GLY A 119 11.80 -0.44 16.45
N TYR A 120 11.25 -1.27 17.35
CA TYR A 120 9.92 -1.06 17.96
C TYR A 120 9.86 0.09 18.97
N SER A 121 11.02 0.51 19.50
CA SER A 121 11.12 1.62 20.47
C SER A 121 11.02 2.99 19.81
N VAL A 122 11.19 3.07 18.49
CA VAL A 122 11.06 4.32 17.72
C VAL A 122 9.59 4.60 17.45
N CYS A 123 9.19 5.88 17.47
CA CYS A 123 7.79 6.27 17.23
C CYS A 123 7.37 6.16 15.75
N LEU A 124 8.32 6.19 14.81
CA LEU A 124 8.05 6.28 13.38
C LEU A 124 7.24 5.08 12.81
N PRO A 125 7.48 3.81 13.22
CA PRO A 125 6.59 2.69 12.88
C PRO A 125 5.14 2.91 13.31
N LEU A 126 4.90 3.50 14.49
CA LEU A 126 3.55 3.81 14.96
C LEU A 126 2.90 4.91 14.09
N VAL A 127 3.67 5.92 13.69
CA VAL A 127 3.21 6.92 12.71
C VAL A 127 2.85 6.26 11.38
N ALA A 128 3.70 5.36 10.87
CA ALA A 128 3.42 4.56 9.67
C ALA A 128 2.13 3.74 9.78
N LEU A 129 1.84 3.16 10.94
CA LEU A 129 0.58 2.47 11.22
C LEU A 129 -0.61 3.40 11.07
N VAL A 130 -0.62 4.53 11.78
CA VAL A 130 -1.74 5.47 11.84
C VAL A 130 -1.99 6.11 10.47
N VAL A 131 -0.93 6.60 9.83
CA VAL A 131 -1.03 7.22 8.50
C VAL A 131 -1.55 6.23 7.47
N SER A 132 -1.06 4.98 7.50
CA SER A 132 -1.50 3.94 6.57
C SER A 132 -2.92 3.46 6.83
N PHE A 133 -3.33 3.42 8.10
CA PHE A 133 -4.71 3.16 8.50
C PHE A 133 -5.64 4.22 7.89
N ILE A 134 -5.36 5.50 8.12
CA ILE A 134 -6.16 6.61 7.59
C ILE A 134 -6.20 6.57 6.06
N ARG A 135 -5.03 6.38 5.42
CA ARG A 135 -4.93 6.29 3.96
C ARG A 135 -5.76 5.15 3.38
N ASN A 136 -5.77 3.99 4.03
CA ASN A 136 -6.57 2.86 3.57
C ASN A 136 -8.07 3.08 3.84
N LEU A 137 -8.43 3.68 4.97
CA LEU A 137 -9.81 4.07 5.26
C LEU A 137 -10.38 5.04 4.20
N ILE A 138 -9.59 6.05 3.82
CA ILE A 138 -9.95 6.97 2.73
C ILE A 138 -9.99 6.23 1.38
N GLY A 139 -9.13 5.23 1.19
CA GLY A 139 -9.17 4.34 0.03
C GLY A 139 -10.47 3.52 -0.05
N ASP A 140 -10.95 3.00 1.07
CA ASP A 140 -12.23 2.28 1.15
C ASP A 140 -13.41 3.26 0.93
N TRP A 141 -13.32 4.52 1.40
CA TRP A 141 -14.36 5.53 1.12
C TRP A 141 -14.39 5.89 -0.37
N ARG A 142 -13.24 6.03 -1.02
CA ARG A 142 -13.17 6.25 -2.47
C ARG A 142 -13.90 5.15 -3.25
N ASP A 143 -13.87 3.91 -2.76
CA ASP A 143 -14.44 2.74 -3.44
C ASP A 143 -15.85 2.37 -2.92
N VAL A 144 -16.52 3.25 -2.14
CA VAL A 144 -17.76 2.91 -1.42
C VAL A 144 -18.88 2.42 -2.35
N GLY A 145 -19.11 3.05 -3.50
CA GLY A 145 -20.14 2.66 -4.46
C GLY A 145 -19.87 1.28 -5.07
N LYS A 146 -18.61 0.97 -5.38
CA LYS A 146 -18.21 -0.37 -5.85
C LYS A 146 -18.37 -1.40 -4.73
N ASP A 147 -17.99 -1.05 -3.51
CA ASP A 147 -18.02 -1.94 -2.37
C ASP A 147 -19.46 -2.27 -1.95
N GLN A 148 -20.38 -1.30 -2.06
CA GLN A 148 -21.82 -1.50 -1.87
C GLN A 148 -22.39 -2.47 -2.91
N GLN A 149 -22.06 -2.30 -4.20
CA GLN A 149 -22.50 -3.21 -5.27
C GLN A 149 -22.01 -4.64 -5.05
N ALA A 150 -20.82 -4.80 -4.45
CA ALA A 150 -20.25 -6.09 -4.10
C ALA A 150 -20.73 -6.66 -2.75
N GLY A 151 -21.60 -5.95 -2.02
CA GLY A 151 -22.12 -6.38 -0.71
C GLY A 151 -21.06 -6.41 0.40
N MET A 152 -19.98 -5.65 0.27
CA MET A 152 -18.92 -5.58 1.26
C MET A 152 -19.34 -4.70 2.45
N LYS A 153 -18.82 -5.00 3.65
CA LYS A 153 -19.04 -4.21 4.86
C LYS A 153 -17.75 -3.54 5.32
N THR A 154 -17.27 -2.60 4.52
CA THR A 154 -16.14 -1.73 4.91
C THR A 154 -16.62 -0.67 5.90
N LEU A 155 -15.68 -0.05 6.64
CA LEU A 155 -16.02 0.94 7.66
C LEU A 155 -16.84 2.13 7.09
N PRO A 156 -16.51 2.71 5.92
CA PRO A 156 -17.34 3.75 5.30
C PRO A 156 -18.80 3.34 5.05
N ILE A 157 -19.02 2.10 4.59
CA ILE A 157 -20.38 1.57 4.36
C ILE A 157 -21.15 1.47 5.67
N LEU A 158 -20.52 0.98 6.73
CA LEU A 158 -21.16 0.85 8.04
C LEU A 158 -21.46 2.19 8.69
N LEU A 159 -20.67 3.23 8.37
CA LEU A 159 -20.93 4.60 8.79
C LEU A 159 -22.00 5.30 7.95
N GLY A 160 -22.61 4.62 6.97
CA GLY A 160 -23.69 5.15 6.14
C GLY A 160 -23.22 6.13 5.07
N ILE A 161 -21.97 6.01 4.60
CA ILE A 161 -21.44 6.86 3.55
C ILE A 161 -21.95 6.39 2.19
N GLU A 162 -22.55 7.30 1.42
CA GLU A 162 -23.21 6.99 0.14
C GLU A 162 -22.47 7.52 -1.10
N HIS A 163 -21.46 8.38 -0.91
CA HIS A 163 -20.78 9.06 -2.01
C HIS A 163 -19.29 8.72 -2.11
N ASP A 164 -18.85 8.41 -3.32
CA ASP A 164 -17.47 8.12 -3.66
C ASP A 164 -16.57 9.36 -3.55
N LEU A 165 -15.44 9.21 -2.88
CA LEU A 165 -14.40 10.24 -2.82
C LEU A 165 -13.30 9.98 -3.86
N LYS A 166 -13.59 10.22 -5.15
CA LYS A 166 -12.73 9.84 -6.32
C LYS A 166 -11.22 10.07 -6.13
N TYR A 167 -10.83 11.24 -5.61
CA TYR A 167 -9.43 11.62 -5.40
C TYR A 167 -8.97 11.52 -3.94
N GLY A 168 -9.80 11.04 -3.02
CA GLY A 168 -9.48 10.96 -1.60
C GLY A 168 -8.21 10.17 -1.34
N HIS A 169 -8.05 9.02 -2.00
CA HIS A 169 -6.85 8.21 -1.83
C HIS A 169 -5.59 8.90 -2.36
N LEU A 170 -5.68 9.67 -3.45
CA LEU A 170 -4.54 10.45 -3.96
C LEU A 170 -4.13 11.51 -2.94
N ILE A 171 -5.11 12.27 -2.42
CA ILE A 171 -4.87 13.28 -1.38
C ILE A 171 -4.21 12.64 -0.16
N ALA A 172 -4.71 11.49 0.29
CA ALA A 172 -4.15 10.78 1.43
C ALA A 172 -2.71 10.28 1.18
N VAL A 173 -2.38 9.85 -0.04
CA VAL A 173 -1.01 9.47 -0.42
C VAL A 173 -0.10 10.71 -0.42
N THR A 174 -0.52 11.81 -1.03
CA THR A 174 0.28 13.05 -1.06
C THR A 174 0.52 13.61 0.34
N MET A 175 -0.47 13.50 1.22
CA MET A 175 -0.30 13.85 2.64
C MET A 175 0.70 12.91 3.33
N SER A 176 0.62 11.60 3.11
CA SER A 176 1.58 10.65 3.71
C SER A 176 3.00 10.88 3.21
N THR A 177 3.18 11.13 1.92
CA THR A 177 4.46 11.53 1.30
C THR A 177 5.03 12.78 1.93
N THR A 178 4.19 13.78 2.20
CA THR A 178 4.62 15.01 2.90
C THR A 178 5.04 14.71 4.33
N VAL A 179 4.32 13.82 5.03
CA VAL A 179 4.71 13.35 6.37
C VAL A 179 6.08 12.67 6.32
N TRP A 180 6.32 11.72 5.42
CA TRP A 180 7.62 11.03 5.32
C TRP A 180 8.76 11.97 4.97
N TRP A 181 8.55 12.87 4.01
CA TRP A 181 9.54 13.87 3.66
C TRP A 181 9.94 14.75 4.85
N SER A 182 9.00 15.10 5.74
CA SER A 182 9.29 15.91 6.93
C SER A 182 10.21 15.21 7.96
N TYR A 183 10.42 13.89 7.82
CA TYR A 183 11.37 13.10 8.60
C TYR A 183 12.70 12.87 7.86
N THR A 184 12.97 13.58 6.76
CA THR A 184 14.20 13.45 5.98
C THR A 184 14.91 14.79 5.83
N ASP A 185 16.21 14.75 5.54
CA ASP A 185 16.99 15.95 5.16
C ASP A 185 16.95 16.24 3.65
N LEU A 186 16.03 15.60 2.91
CA LEU A 186 15.93 15.74 1.47
C LEU A 186 15.40 17.13 1.09
N SER A 187 15.91 17.68 -0.01
CA SER A 187 15.44 18.97 -0.52
C SER A 187 13.94 18.94 -0.87
N PHE A 188 13.29 20.11 -0.80
CA PHE A 188 11.90 20.29 -1.22
C PHE A 188 11.64 19.83 -2.67
N TYR A 189 12.66 19.86 -3.54
CA TYR A 189 12.52 19.36 -4.91
C TYR A 189 12.19 17.86 -4.96
N VAL A 190 12.69 17.06 -4.02
CA VAL A 190 12.36 15.63 -3.97
C VAL A 190 10.89 15.42 -3.63
N LEU A 191 10.35 16.17 -2.67
CA LEU A 191 8.91 16.17 -2.37
C LEU A 191 8.11 16.58 -3.60
N PHE A 192 8.50 17.67 -4.27
CA PHE A 192 7.81 18.13 -5.47
C PHE A 192 7.78 17.05 -6.56
N TYR A 193 8.91 16.41 -6.87
CA TYR A 193 8.96 15.33 -7.85
C TYR A 193 8.12 14.12 -7.43
N ALA A 194 8.12 13.77 -6.13
CA ALA A 194 7.31 12.68 -5.62
C ALA A 194 5.82 12.93 -5.87
N ILE A 195 5.33 14.13 -5.55
CA ILE A 195 3.94 14.54 -5.76
C ILE A 195 3.59 14.55 -7.26
N VAL A 196 4.50 15.03 -8.12
CA VAL A 196 4.29 15.00 -9.58
C VAL A 196 4.13 13.57 -10.08
N ILE A 197 4.96 12.63 -9.62
CA ILE A 197 4.86 11.22 -9.99
C ILE A 197 3.54 10.62 -9.49
N GLU A 198 3.13 10.94 -8.26
CA GLU A 198 1.85 10.49 -7.71
C GLU A 198 0.68 10.92 -8.57
N VAL A 199 0.58 12.21 -8.87
CA VAL A 199 -0.51 12.79 -9.68
C VAL A 199 -0.50 12.20 -11.09
N ALA A 200 0.68 12.12 -11.72
CA ALA A 200 0.82 11.60 -13.08
C ALA A 200 0.47 10.12 -13.20
N THR A 201 0.74 9.33 -12.15
CA THR A 201 0.57 7.87 -12.20
C THR A 201 -0.72 7.37 -11.53
N TYR A 202 -1.44 8.22 -10.78
CA TYR A 202 -2.67 7.82 -10.09
C TYR A 202 -3.75 7.26 -11.02
N ASN A 203 -3.94 7.91 -12.17
CA ASN A 203 -4.94 7.50 -13.16
C ASN A 203 -4.48 6.33 -14.05
N LEU A 204 -3.24 5.84 -13.88
CA LEU A 204 -2.77 4.66 -14.61
C LEU A 204 -3.35 3.36 -14.03
N THR A 205 -3.74 3.36 -12.75
CA THR A 205 -4.33 2.16 -12.14
C THR A 205 -5.67 1.84 -12.79
N PRO A 206 -5.83 0.66 -13.42
CA PRO A 206 -7.07 0.28 -14.05
C PRO A 206 -8.15 0.07 -12.97
N ARG A 207 -9.28 0.76 -13.12
CA ARG A 207 -10.41 0.72 -12.19
C ARG A 207 -11.68 0.35 -12.91
#